data_AF-A0A6I9RJI5-F1
#
_entry.id   AF-A0A6I9RJI5-F1
#
_cell.length_a   1.000
_cell.length_b   1.000
_cell.length_c   1.000
_cell.angle_alpha   90.00
_cell.angle_beta   90.00
_cell.angle_gamma   90.00
#
_symmetry.space_group_name_H-M   'P 1'
#
loop_
_entity.id
_entity.type
_entity.pdbx_description
1 polymer ?
#
loop_
_entity_poly.entity_id
_entity_poly.type
_entity_poly.pdbx_seq_one_letter_code
_entity_poly.pdbx_strand_id
1 'polypeptide(L)'
;MRMVAFKETEILLNGETMMADDVEDVDDEESESEPEEVALSEPAKNAVYNKEGLLEKLDDISWPENVEWIHKLTVDHDHDQEKEIDVNDDLARELAFYTQALDGARQAFEKLQPMGIPFLRPPDYYAEMVKSDAHMLKIKGKLLVEKKKIEEAEERKKAREAKKIAKELQAQKAKERAKRKKEEIESVKKWRKQRQQNGFARGKGDEVDLAFDDFERTKKRRPGVAPGDRSGGFARKRGNEKGGKKREFRDAKFGHGGRKGMRKQNIAETTNDLRGFNDGDMSKNKRRKG
;
A
#
# COMPACT_ATOMS: atom_id res chain seq x y z
N MET A 1 46.40 -4.16 -5.39
CA MET A 1 45.14 -3.37 -5.45
C MET A 1 44.56 -3.47 -6.86
N ARG A 2 43.66 -4.42 -7.12
CA ARG A 2 42.89 -4.48 -8.37
C ARG A 2 41.44 -4.14 -8.02
N MET A 3 40.99 -2.96 -8.43
CA MET A 3 39.59 -2.55 -8.30
C MET A 3 38.75 -3.42 -9.23
N VAL A 4 37.81 -4.19 -8.67
CA VAL A 4 36.81 -4.93 -9.43
C VAL A 4 35.61 -4.00 -9.60
N ALA A 5 35.41 -3.55 -10.83
CA ALA A 5 34.28 -2.70 -11.21
C ALA A 5 32.99 -3.52 -11.19
N PHE A 6 32.01 -3.10 -10.38
CA PHE A 6 30.65 -3.61 -10.45
C PHE A 6 29.99 -3.11 -11.74
N LYS A 7 29.69 -4.02 -12.67
CA LYS A 7 28.83 -3.74 -13.82
C LYS A 7 27.38 -3.77 -13.35
N GLU A 8 26.72 -2.62 -13.39
CA GLU A 8 25.27 -2.52 -13.32
C GLU A 8 24.68 -3.34 -14.47
N THR A 9 23.83 -4.33 -14.14
CA THR A 9 23.08 -5.10 -15.12
C THR A 9 21.67 -4.52 -15.17
N GLU A 10 21.36 -3.86 -16.28
CA GLU A 10 20.00 -3.40 -16.59
C GLU A 10 19.08 -4.61 -16.73
N ILE A 11 18.09 -4.70 -15.86
CA ILE A 11 17.05 -5.73 -15.91
C ILE A 11 16.05 -5.31 -16.99
N LEU A 12 16.13 -5.94 -18.16
CA LEU A 12 15.17 -5.79 -19.24
C LEU A 12 13.79 -6.34 -18.81
N LEU A 13 12.87 -5.42 -18.56
CA LEU A 13 11.44 -5.68 -18.38
C LEU A 13 10.82 -6.08 -19.73
N ASN A 14 10.77 -7.38 -20.01
CA ASN A 14 9.86 -7.90 -21.01
C ASN A 14 8.48 -8.06 -20.38
N GLY A 15 7.53 -7.28 -20.91
CA GLY A 15 6.15 -7.25 -20.48
C GLY A 15 5.44 -8.55 -20.86
N GLU A 16 5.20 -9.38 -19.85
CA GLU A 16 4.21 -10.44 -19.92
C GLU A 16 3.13 -10.11 -18.90
N THR A 17 1.93 -9.86 -19.43
CA THR A 17 0.74 -9.51 -18.67
C THR A 17 0.33 -10.75 -17.90
N MET A 18 0.84 -10.90 -16.66
CA MET A 18 0.38 -11.97 -15.78
C MET A 18 -1.06 -11.67 -15.40
N MET A 19 -1.95 -12.47 -15.96
CA MET A 19 -3.36 -12.58 -15.60
C MET A 19 -3.46 -12.54 -14.07
N ALA A 20 -4.34 -11.68 -13.57
CA ALA A 20 -4.84 -11.79 -12.22
C ALA A 20 -5.68 -13.07 -12.14
N ASP A 21 -5.02 -14.22 -12.06
CA ASP A 21 -5.66 -15.40 -11.51
C ASP A 21 -5.82 -15.12 -10.01
N ASP A 22 -7.08 -15.23 -9.58
CA ASP A 22 -7.48 -15.31 -8.18
C ASP A 22 -6.49 -16.24 -7.47
N VAL A 23 -5.58 -15.64 -6.70
CA VAL A 23 -4.90 -16.38 -5.64
C VAL A 23 -6.01 -16.59 -4.62
N GLU A 24 -6.74 -17.70 -4.77
CA GLU A 24 -7.61 -18.21 -3.71
C GLU A 24 -6.78 -18.13 -2.43
N ASP A 25 -7.35 -17.47 -1.40
CA ASP A 25 -6.94 -17.65 -0.02
C ASP A 25 -7.12 -19.14 0.27
N VAL A 26 -6.12 -19.94 -0.12
CA VAL A 26 -5.91 -21.24 0.46
C VAL A 26 -5.49 -20.91 1.88
N ASP A 27 -6.47 -20.96 2.79
CA ASP A 27 -6.27 -21.28 4.20
C ASP A 27 -5.44 -22.57 4.24
N ASP A 28 -4.14 -22.42 4.03
CA ASP A 28 -3.15 -23.40 4.40
C ASP A 28 -3.12 -23.26 5.93
N GLU A 29 -3.91 -24.09 6.62
CA GLU A 29 -3.63 -24.49 7.99
C GLU A 29 -2.26 -25.21 7.99
N GLU A 30 -1.22 -24.48 7.63
CA GLU A 30 0.15 -24.78 7.99
C GLU A 30 0.14 -24.58 9.50
N SER A 31 -0.11 -25.67 10.21
CA SER A 31 0.20 -25.83 11.62
C SER A 31 1.64 -25.36 11.80
N GLU A 32 1.84 -24.06 12.03
CA GLU A 32 2.95 -23.52 12.78
C GLU A 32 2.87 -24.26 14.11
N SER A 33 3.58 -25.39 14.19
CA SER A 33 4.09 -25.84 15.46
C SER A 33 4.97 -24.68 15.91
N GLU A 34 4.37 -23.77 16.67
CA GLU A 34 5.10 -22.91 17.59
C GLU A 34 6.22 -23.78 18.15
N PRO A 35 7.49 -23.37 18.10
CA PRO A 35 8.50 -24.09 18.85
C PRO A 35 7.96 -24.07 20.28
N GLU A 36 7.51 -25.22 20.79
CA GLU A 36 7.22 -25.38 22.21
C GLU A 36 8.45 -24.78 22.87
N GLU A 37 8.27 -23.65 23.56
CA GLU A 37 9.31 -23.09 24.41
C GLU A 37 9.65 -24.24 25.35
N VAL A 38 10.73 -24.95 25.04
CA VAL A 38 11.19 -26.06 25.85
C VAL A 38 11.58 -25.40 27.14
N ALA A 39 10.66 -25.43 28.11
CA ALA A 39 10.84 -24.82 29.41
C ALA A 39 12.18 -25.33 29.92
N LEU A 40 13.17 -24.43 29.97
CA LEU A 40 14.49 -24.75 30.48
C LEU A 40 14.25 -25.41 31.83
N SER A 41 14.71 -26.65 31.97
CA SER A 41 14.50 -27.42 33.19
C SER A 41 14.95 -26.58 34.37
N GLU A 42 14.04 -26.26 35.29
CA GLU A 42 14.36 -25.44 36.44
C GLU A 42 15.60 -26.04 37.13
N PRO A 43 16.64 -25.25 37.41
CA PRO A 43 17.83 -25.77 38.04
C PRO A 43 17.43 -26.43 39.36
N ALA A 44 17.92 -27.65 39.57
CA ALA A 44 17.61 -28.41 40.78
C ALA A 44 17.87 -27.52 42.01
N LYS A 45 16.95 -27.53 42.98
CA LYS A 45 17.02 -26.67 44.18
C LYS A 45 18.29 -26.83 45.02
N ASN A 46 19.09 -27.87 44.73
CA ASN A 46 20.37 -28.20 45.37
C ASN A 46 21.58 -28.00 44.44
N ALA A 47 21.44 -27.27 43.32
CA ALA A 47 22.54 -26.99 42.40
C ALA A 47 23.57 -26.08 43.09
N VAL A 48 24.58 -26.71 43.69
CA VAL A 48 25.76 -26.02 44.19
C VAL A 48 26.68 -25.74 43.00
N TYR A 49 27.15 -24.50 42.87
CA TYR A 49 28.09 -24.11 41.82
C TYR A 49 29.46 -24.77 42.04
N ASN A 50 29.64 -25.96 41.46
CA ASN A 50 30.90 -26.71 41.50
C ASN A 50 31.83 -26.24 40.37
N LYS A 51 32.66 -25.23 40.67
CA LYS A 51 33.65 -24.69 39.73
C LYS A 51 34.67 -25.74 39.26
N GLU A 52 35.15 -26.57 40.18
CA GLU A 52 36.21 -27.55 39.90
C GLU A 52 35.73 -28.61 38.92
N GLY A 53 34.53 -29.16 39.15
CA GLY A 53 33.93 -30.14 38.24
C GLY A 53 33.56 -29.56 36.87
N LEU A 54 33.22 -28.27 36.80
CA LEU A 54 32.98 -27.59 35.52
C LEU A 54 34.28 -27.43 34.71
N LEU A 55 35.39 -27.07 35.36
CA LEU A 55 36.69 -26.97 34.70
C LEU A 55 37.20 -28.34 34.24
N GLU A 56 37.07 -29.38 35.06
CA GLU A 56 37.43 -30.76 34.68
C GLU A 56 36.65 -31.22 33.44
N LYS A 57 35.34 -30.93 33.39
CA LYS A 57 34.50 -31.25 32.22
C LYS A 57 34.82 -30.39 31.01
N LEU A 58 35.21 -29.14 31.21
CA LEU A 58 35.65 -28.27 30.12
C LEU A 58 36.93 -28.83 29.49
N ASP A 59 37.90 -29.25 30.31
CA ASP A 59 39.15 -29.84 29.84
C ASP A 59 38.88 -31.14 29.05
N ASP A 60 37.98 -31.99 29.55
CA ASP A 60 37.56 -33.24 28.87
C ASP A 60 36.94 -33.02 27.47
N ILE A 61 36.18 -31.92 27.29
CA ILE A 61 35.42 -31.63 26.06
C ILE A 61 36.19 -30.67 25.13
N SER A 62 37.14 -29.92 25.67
CA SER A 62 37.86 -28.86 24.95
C SER A 62 38.60 -29.40 23.73
N TRP A 63 38.60 -28.60 22.66
CA TRP A 63 39.44 -28.88 21.50
C TRP A 63 40.91 -28.65 21.84
N PRO A 64 41.84 -29.48 21.33
CA PRO A 64 43.27 -29.23 21.52
C PRO A 64 43.67 -27.85 20.99
N GLU A 65 44.60 -27.21 21.69
CA GLU A 65 45.04 -25.84 21.37
C GLU A 65 45.67 -25.73 19.97
N ASN A 66 46.29 -26.81 19.47
CA ASN A 66 47.01 -26.86 18.20
C ASN A 66 46.12 -27.02 16.95
N VAL A 67 44.80 -26.91 17.07
CA VAL A 67 43.88 -27.06 15.94
C VAL A 67 43.81 -25.76 15.15
N GLU A 68 44.06 -25.84 13.84
CA GLU A 68 43.92 -24.71 12.92
C GLU A 68 42.51 -24.12 12.99
N TRP A 69 42.42 -22.80 12.87
CA TRP A 69 41.15 -22.07 12.98
C TRP A 69 40.08 -22.56 12.01
N ILE A 70 40.47 -23.07 10.84
CA ILE A 70 39.54 -23.57 9.81
C ILE A 70 38.69 -24.76 10.27
N HIS A 71 39.14 -25.51 11.27
CA HIS A 71 38.35 -26.61 11.83
C HIS A 71 37.37 -26.13 12.90
N LYS A 72 37.66 -24.98 13.54
CA LYS A 72 36.80 -24.37 14.56
C LYS A 72 35.74 -23.47 13.91
N LEU A 73 36.15 -22.64 12.95
CA LEU A 73 35.34 -21.59 12.31
C LEU A 73 34.59 -20.68 13.31
N THR A 74 35.09 -20.60 14.54
CA THR A 74 34.52 -19.77 15.60
C THR A 74 35.16 -18.39 15.60
N VAL A 75 34.33 -17.36 15.80
CA VAL A 75 34.79 -16.00 16.03
C VAL A 75 34.18 -15.55 17.33
N ASP A 76 35.03 -15.33 18.32
CA ASP A 76 34.61 -14.85 19.64
C ASP A 76 34.50 -13.32 19.57
N HIS A 77 33.41 -12.79 20.13
CA HIS A 77 33.17 -11.35 20.22
C HIS A 77 33.43 -10.91 21.65
N ASP A 78 34.31 -9.93 21.85
CA ASP A 78 34.60 -9.42 23.18
C ASP A 78 33.40 -8.60 23.70
N HIS A 79 32.73 -9.15 24.72
CA HIS A 79 31.54 -8.56 25.32
C HIS A 79 31.78 -7.21 26.04
N ASP A 80 33.04 -6.84 26.27
CA ASP A 80 33.41 -5.62 26.99
C ASP A 80 33.07 -4.31 26.22
N GLN A 81 32.71 -4.41 24.94
CA GLN A 81 32.35 -3.28 24.09
C GLN A 81 30.84 -3.08 23.89
N GLU A 82 30.01 -3.97 24.45
CA GLU A 82 28.56 -3.88 24.27
C GLU A 82 28.01 -2.68 25.05
N LYS A 83 27.27 -1.82 24.35
CA LYS A 83 26.42 -0.82 25.00
C LYS A 83 25.36 -1.61 25.78
N GLU A 84 25.05 -1.20 27.01
CA GLU A 84 23.89 -1.74 27.73
C GLU A 84 22.64 -1.52 26.86
N ILE A 85 22.15 -2.59 26.23
CA ILE A 85 20.93 -2.59 25.42
C ILE A 85 19.79 -2.98 26.35
N ASP A 86 18.72 -2.20 26.33
CA ASP A 86 17.49 -2.57 27.03
C ASP A 86 16.93 -3.85 26.41
N VAL A 87 16.78 -4.88 27.24
CA VAL A 87 16.27 -6.20 26.84
C VAL A 87 14.84 -6.11 26.29
N ASN A 88 14.09 -5.07 26.66
CA ASN A 88 12.70 -4.88 26.23
C ASN A 88 12.57 -4.11 24.90
N ASP A 89 13.64 -3.47 24.42
CA ASP A 89 13.66 -2.82 23.10
C ASP A 89 14.14 -3.82 22.04
N ASP A 90 13.17 -4.51 21.44
CA ASP A 90 13.45 -5.55 20.44
C ASP A 90 14.19 -4.99 19.22
N LEU A 91 13.86 -3.78 18.76
CA LEU A 91 14.52 -3.21 17.58
C LEU A 91 15.99 -2.91 17.85
N ALA A 92 16.30 -2.35 19.01
CA ALA A 92 17.69 -2.10 19.41
C ALA A 92 18.47 -3.41 19.60
N ARG A 93 17.82 -4.43 20.18
CA ARG A 93 18.39 -5.76 20.40
C ARG A 93 18.68 -6.49 19.08
N GLU A 94 17.74 -6.50 18.15
CA GLU A 94 17.92 -7.09 16.82
C GLU A 94 19.03 -6.39 16.02
N LEU A 95 19.13 -5.07 16.12
CA LEU A 95 20.24 -4.32 15.52
C LEU A 95 21.59 -4.72 16.12
N ALA A 96 21.66 -4.95 17.43
CA ALA A 96 22.89 -5.38 18.08
C ALA A 96 23.33 -6.77 17.60
N PHE A 97 22.41 -7.75 17.58
CA PHE A 97 22.67 -9.08 17.02
C PHE A 97 23.12 -9.02 15.56
N TYR A 98 22.47 -8.19 14.76
CA TYR A 98 22.87 -7.96 13.37
C TYR A 98 24.29 -7.40 13.27
N THR A 99 24.65 -6.39 14.07
CA THR A 99 26.00 -5.81 14.05
C THR A 99 27.07 -6.80 14.50
N GLN A 100 26.80 -7.58 15.54
CA GLN A 100 27.70 -8.62 16.05
C GLN A 100 27.95 -9.69 14.98
N ALA A 101 26.89 -10.18 14.33
CA ALA A 101 27.00 -11.16 13.26
C ALA A 101 27.76 -10.61 12.04
N LEU A 102 27.54 -9.34 11.69
CA LEU A 102 28.20 -8.67 10.58
C LEU A 102 29.72 -8.55 10.84
N ASP A 103 30.11 -8.10 12.04
CA ASP A 103 31.51 -7.97 12.40
C ASP A 103 32.20 -9.34 12.54
N GLY A 104 31.50 -10.34 13.07
CA GLY A 104 31.98 -11.73 13.06
C GLY A 104 32.24 -12.25 11.64
N ALA A 105 31.33 -11.99 10.71
CA ALA A 105 31.51 -12.36 9.30
C ALA A 105 32.70 -11.63 8.65
N ARG A 106 32.92 -10.35 8.97
CA ARG A 106 34.09 -9.59 8.50
C ARG A 106 35.40 -10.20 8.99
N GLN A 107 35.50 -10.49 10.28
CA GLN A 107 36.69 -11.13 10.85
C GLN A 107 36.95 -12.50 10.23
N ALA A 108 35.90 -13.29 9.99
CA ALA A 108 36.02 -14.56 9.28
C ALA A 108 36.54 -14.38 7.85
N PHE A 109 36.08 -13.35 7.11
CA PHE A 109 36.60 -13.06 5.78
C PHE A 109 38.08 -12.68 5.79
N GLU A 110 38.51 -11.86 6.75
CA GLU A 110 39.93 -11.48 6.89
C GLU A 110 40.82 -12.70 7.14
N LYS A 111 40.33 -13.70 7.90
CA LYS A 111 41.05 -14.96 8.14
C LYS A 111 41.03 -15.90 6.93
N LEU A 112 39.96 -15.94 6.15
CA LEU A 112 39.81 -16.83 4.99
C LEU A 112 40.56 -16.35 3.74
N GLN A 113 40.70 -15.04 3.54
CA GLN A 113 41.42 -14.46 2.40
C GLN A 113 42.88 -14.95 2.25
N PRO A 114 43.74 -14.92 3.29
CA PRO A 114 45.12 -15.40 3.18
C PRO A 114 45.22 -16.91 2.97
N MET A 115 44.22 -17.68 3.40
CA MET A 115 44.16 -19.13 3.17
C MET A 115 43.82 -19.48 1.72
N GLY A 116 43.36 -18.52 0.91
CA GLY A 116 43.05 -18.73 -0.51
C GLY A 116 41.80 -19.58 -0.75
N ILE A 117 40.91 -19.68 0.24
CA ILE A 117 39.72 -20.53 0.17
C ILE A 117 38.53 -19.73 -0.40
N PRO A 118 37.84 -20.23 -1.44
CA PRO A 118 36.66 -19.57 -1.97
C PRO A 118 35.52 -19.65 -0.95
N PHE A 119 35.04 -18.49 -0.49
CA PHE A 119 33.98 -18.41 0.52
C PHE A 119 32.65 -17.89 -0.03
N LEU A 120 32.64 -17.24 -1.19
CA LEU A 120 31.40 -16.79 -1.84
C LEU A 120 30.79 -17.94 -2.63
N ARG A 121 29.48 -18.15 -2.44
CA ARG A 121 28.71 -19.07 -3.28
C ARG A 121 28.68 -18.54 -4.72
N PRO A 122 29.17 -19.30 -5.72
CA PRO A 122 29.03 -18.93 -7.12
C PRO A 122 27.55 -18.90 -7.54
N PRO A 123 27.13 -17.96 -8.41
CA PRO A 123 25.73 -17.86 -8.85
C PRO A 123 25.27 -19.09 -9.63
N ASP A 124 26.19 -19.76 -10.32
CA ASP A 124 25.92 -20.96 -11.13
C ASP A 124 26.03 -22.28 -10.33
N TYR A 125 26.23 -22.20 -9.01
CA TYR A 125 26.29 -23.38 -8.15
C TYR A 125 24.90 -23.70 -7.57
N TYR A 126 24.22 -24.66 -8.21
CA TYR A 126 22.92 -25.19 -7.79
C TYR A 126 23.12 -26.42 -6.90
N ALA A 127 22.91 -26.23 -5.61
CA ALA A 127 22.87 -27.28 -4.60
C ALA A 127 21.60 -27.12 -3.76
N GLU A 128 21.27 -28.14 -2.98
CA GLU A 128 20.13 -28.08 -2.07
C GLU A 128 20.33 -26.95 -1.05
N MET A 129 19.34 -26.07 -0.95
CA MET A 129 19.32 -24.95 -0.02
C MET A 129 18.42 -25.29 1.17
N VAL A 130 18.64 -24.65 2.32
CA VAL A 130 17.83 -24.88 3.53
C VAL A 130 16.34 -24.67 3.31
N LYS A 131 15.96 -23.74 2.42
CA LYS A 131 14.57 -23.48 2.03
C LYS A 131 14.37 -23.80 0.55
N SER A 132 13.23 -24.40 0.22
CA SER A 132 12.87 -24.75 -1.16
C SER A 132 12.55 -23.51 -2.00
N ASP A 133 12.76 -23.61 -3.32
CA ASP A 133 12.45 -22.52 -4.25
C ASP A 133 10.95 -22.19 -4.24
N ALA A 134 10.08 -23.19 -4.10
CA ALA A 134 8.64 -22.99 -3.97
C ALA A 134 8.30 -22.11 -2.75
N HIS A 135 8.94 -22.34 -1.61
CA HIS A 135 8.76 -21.51 -0.41
C HIS A 135 9.30 -20.08 -0.61
N MET A 136 10.47 -19.93 -1.24
CA MET A 136 11.04 -18.61 -1.55
C MET A 136 10.19 -17.81 -2.54
N LEU A 137 9.53 -18.47 -3.50
CA LEU A 137 8.56 -17.84 -4.40
C LEU A 137 7.33 -17.32 -3.64
N LYS A 138 6.82 -18.07 -2.66
CA LYS A 138 5.73 -17.60 -1.78
C LYS A 138 6.15 -16.33 -1.02
N ILE A 139 7.34 -16.32 -0.41
CA ILE A 139 7.87 -15.13 0.30
C ILE A 139 7.99 -13.93 -0.64
N LYS A 140 8.58 -14.14 -1.83
CA LYS A 140 8.72 -13.09 -2.84
C LYS A 140 7.37 -12.54 -3.29
N GLY A 141 6.37 -13.41 -3.44
CA GLY A 141 4.98 -13.04 -3.72
C GLY A 141 4.42 -12.10 -2.65
N LYS A 142 4.54 -12.46 -1.36
CA LYS A 142 4.09 -11.62 -0.23
C LYS A 142 4.75 -10.24 -0.25
N LEU A 143 6.07 -10.18 -0.42
CA LEU A 143 6.82 -8.91 -0.48
C LEU A 143 6.38 -8.01 -1.65
N LEU A 144 6.10 -8.58 -2.82
CA LEU A 144 5.60 -7.81 -3.97
C LEU A 144 4.19 -7.27 -3.73
N VAL A 145 3.32 -8.04 -3.09
CA VAL A 145 1.97 -7.60 -2.71
C VAL A 145 2.04 -6.44 -1.71
N GLU A 146 2.91 -6.53 -0.70
CA GLU A 146 3.11 -5.44 0.26
C GLU A 146 3.64 -4.16 -0.38
N LYS A 147 4.64 -4.28 -1.27
CA LYS A 147 5.15 -3.13 -2.03
C LYS A 147 4.06 -2.45 -2.86
N LYS A 148 3.26 -3.23 -3.60
CA LYS A 148 2.12 -2.70 -4.36
C LYS A 148 1.10 -2.00 -3.46
N LYS A 149 0.78 -2.57 -2.29
CA LYS A 149 -0.12 -1.93 -1.32
C LYS A 149 0.41 -0.58 -0.82
N ILE A 150 1.72 -0.47 -0.57
CA ILE A 150 2.38 0.78 -0.16
C ILE A 150 2.33 1.79 -1.30
N GLU A 151 2.72 1.40 -2.51
CA GLU A 151 2.71 2.26 -3.70
C GLU A 151 1.31 2.80 -3.99
N GLU A 152 0.29 1.94 -3.98
CA GLU A 152 -1.11 2.38 -4.15
C GLU A 152 -1.57 3.34 -3.05
N ALA A 153 -1.12 3.15 -1.81
CA ALA A 153 -1.43 4.05 -0.71
C ALA A 153 -0.77 5.42 -0.90
N GLU A 154 0.48 5.45 -1.36
CA GLU A 154 1.20 6.67 -1.70
C GLU A 154 0.59 7.40 -2.91
N GLU A 155 0.26 6.69 -3.98
CA GLU A 155 -0.41 7.25 -5.15
C GLU A 155 -1.77 7.84 -4.77
N ARG A 156 -2.51 7.17 -3.89
CA ARG A 156 -3.78 7.67 -3.37
C ARG A 156 -3.59 8.95 -2.55
N LYS A 157 -2.52 9.07 -1.76
CA LYS A 157 -2.16 10.30 -1.03
C LYS A 157 -1.79 11.42 -2.01
N LYS A 158 -0.88 11.15 -2.96
CA LYS A 158 -0.46 12.08 -4.03
C LYS A 158 -1.65 12.58 -4.85
N ALA A 159 -2.58 11.69 -5.23
CA ALA A 159 -3.79 12.06 -5.96
C ALA A 159 -4.75 12.95 -5.15
N ARG A 160 -4.84 12.75 -3.83
CA ARG A 160 -5.63 13.63 -2.94
C ARG A 160 -5.00 15.01 -2.83
N GLU A 161 -3.67 15.10 -2.68
CA GLU A 161 -2.93 16.36 -2.62
C GLU A 161 -3.01 17.11 -3.95
N ALA A 162 -2.80 16.43 -5.08
CA ALA A 162 -2.94 17.02 -6.40
C ALA A 162 -4.34 17.60 -6.63
N LYS A 163 -5.41 16.93 -6.15
CA LYS A 163 -6.78 17.46 -6.21
C LYS A 163 -6.97 18.71 -5.36
N LYS A 164 -6.37 18.79 -4.16
CA LYS A 164 -6.43 20.00 -3.30
C LYS A 164 -5.72 21.17 -3.98
N ILE A 165 -4.49 20.95 -4.47
CA ILE A 165 -3.68 21.96 -5.16
C ILE A 165 -4.39 22.42 -6.43
N ALA A 166 -4.95 21.51 -7.23
CA ALA A 166 -5.68 21.86 -8.44
C ALA A 166 -6.88 22.78 -8.15
N LYS A 167 -7.61 22.53 -7.05
CA LYS A 167 -8.73 23.36 -6.61
C LYS A 167 -8.28 24.76 -6.19
N GLU A 168 -7.17 24.84 -5.45
CA GLU A 168 -6.58 26.13 -5.04
C GLU A 168 -6.07 26.92 -6.24
N LEU A 169 -5.37 26.28 -7.17
CA LEU A 169 -4.91 26.90 -8.41
C LEU A 169 -6.07 27.40 -9.27
N GLN A 170 -7.16 26.64 -9.36
CA GLN A 170 -8.36 27.08 -10.07
C GLN A 170 -8.98 28.32 -9.41
N ALA A 171 -9.06 28.35 -8.07
CA ALA A 171 -9.56 29.49 -7.32
C ALA A 171 -8.65 30.72 -7.47
N GLN A 172 -7.33 30.54 -7.43
CA GLN A 172 -6.35 31.62 -7.65
C GLN A 172 -6.44 32.18 -9.07
N LYS A 173 -6.49 31.33 -10.10
CA LYS A 173 -6.67 31.76 -11.50
C LYS A 173 -7.99 32.51 -11.69
N ALA A 174 -9.07 32.10 -11.03
CA ALA A 174 -10.34 32.82 -11.08
C ALA A 174 -10.24 34.21 -10.43
N LYS A 175 -9.59 34.31 -9.26
CA LYS A 175 -9.31 35.60 -8.59
C LYS A 175 -8.44 36.52 -9.46
N GLU A 176 -7.39 35.97 -10.07
CA GLU A 176 -6.49 36.70 -10.97
C GLU A 176 -7.23 37.22 -12.20
N ARG A 177 -8.04 36.38 -12.87
CA ARG A 177 -8.88 36.83 -14.00
C ARG A 177 -9.86 37.92 -13.59
N ALA A 178 -10.46 37.83 -12.40
CA ALA A 178 -11.36 38.86 -11.91
C ALA A 178 -10.63 40.17 -11.63
N LYS A 179 -9.41 40.13 -11.08
CA LYS A 179 -8.54 41.30 -10.91
C LYS A 179 -8.17 41.94 -12.26
N ARG A 180 -7.68 41.15 -13.22
CA ARG A 180 -7.35 41.61 -14.58
C ARG A 180 -8.54 42.29 -15.25
N LYS A 181 -9.74 41.69 -15.19
CA LYS A 181 -10.97 42.31 -15.72
C LYS A 181 -11.31 43.63 -15.04
N LYS A 182 -11.12 43.74 -13.72
CA LYS A 182 -11.35 45.01 -13.00
C LYS A 182 -10.35 46.08 -13.43
N GLU A 183 -9.07 45.72 -13.52
CA GLU A 183 -7.99 46.61 -13.99
C GLU A 183 -8.24 47.08 -15.44
N GLU A 184 -8.69 46.19 -16.33
CA GLU A 184 -9.10 46.52 -17.70
C GLU A 184 -10.32 47.44 -17.74
N ILE A 185 -11.34 47.20 -16.90
CA ILE A 185 -12.52 48.10 -16.82
C ILE A 185 -12.11 49.47 -16.28
N GLU A 186 -11.22 49.52 -15.28
CA GLU A 186 -10.70 50.76 -14.73
C GLU A 186 -9.86 51.54 -15.73
N SER A 187 -9.00 50.88 -16.52
CA SER A 187 -8.22 51.53 -17.57
C SER A 187 -9.12 52.09 -18.68
N VAL A 188 -10.16 51.35 -19.10
CA VAL A 188 -11.17 51.85 -20.06
C VAL A 188 -11.97 53.01 -19.48
N LYS A 189 -12.36 52.96 -18.19
CA LYS A 189 -13.04 54.08 -17.53
C LYS A 189 -12.15 55.32 -17.44
N LYS A 190 -10.88 55.16 -17.10
CA LYS A 190 -9.88 56.26 -17.09
C LYS A 190 -9.74 56.87 -18.49
N TRP A 191 -9.63 56.04 -19.53
CA TRP A 191 -9.58 56.49 -20.92
C TRP A 191 -10.86 57.22 -21.35
N ARG A 192 -12.06 56.69 -21.02
CA ARG A 192 -13.34 57.36 -21.28
C ARG A 192 -13.42 58.71 -20.58
N LYS A 193 -12.99 58.80 -19.32
CA LYS A 193 -12.98 60.04 -18.53
C LYS A 193 -11.98 61.06 -19.11
N GLN A 194 -10.81 60.61 -19.55
CA GLN A 194 -9.81 61.44 -20.21
C GLN A 194 -10.30 61.94 -21.58
N ARG A 195 -11.01 61.11 -22.35
CA ARG A 195 -11.66 61.51 -23.61
C ARG A 195 -12.77 62.54 -23.41
N GLN A 196 -13.53 62.44 -22.32
CA GLN A 196 -14.53 63.44 -21.93
C GLN A 196 -13.89 64.76 -21.45
N GLN A 197 -12.76 64.70 -20.73
CA GLN A 197 -12.03 65.90 -20.30
C GLN A 197 -11.29 66.60 -21.44
N ASN A 198 -10.80 65.87 -22.45
CA ASN A 198 -10.09 66.44 -23.60
C ASN A 198 -11.04 67.02 -24.69
N GLY A 199 -12.32 67.25 -24.38
CA GLY A 199 -13.18 68.12 -25.19
C GLY A 199 -13.66 67.58 -26.55
N PHE A 200 -13.66 66.26 -26.79
CA PHE A 200 -14.35 65.70 -27.95
C PHE A 200 -15.87 65.83 -27.75
N ALA A 201 -16.48 66.77 -28.47
CA ALA A 201 -17.91 67.08 -28.39
C ALA A 201 -18.79 65.84 -28.61
N ARG A 202 -19.87 65.76 -27.82
CA ARG A 202 -20.99 64.84 -28.01
C ARG A 202 -21.66 65.17 -29.36
N GLY A 203 -21.15 64.60 -30.44
CA GLY A 203 -21.80 64.57 -31.75
C GLY A 203 -23.09 63.77 -31.63
N LYS A 204 -24.21 64.47 -31.76
CA LYS A 204 -25.57 63.94 -31.82
C LYS A 204 -25.71 63.09 -33.08
N GLY A 205 -25.58 61.77 -32.99
CA GLY A 205 -25.74 60.92 -34.18
C GLY A 205 -25.32 59.45 -34.12
N ASP A 206 -24.87 58.91 -33.00
CA ASP A 206 -24.64 57.46 -32.87
C ASP A 206 -24.84 57.03 -31.41
N GLU A 207 -26.04 57.33 -30.90
CA GLU A 207 -26.63 56.49 -29.88
C GLU A 207 -27.03 55.20 -30.62
N VAL A 208 -26.07 54.28 -30.75
CA VAL A 208 -26.40 52.89 -31.08
C VAL A 208 -27.12 52.36 -29.85
N ASP A 209 -28.40 52.68 -29.80
CA ASP A 209 -29.41 52.03 -29.00
C ASP A 209 -29.41 50.57 -29.46
N LEU A 210 -28.47 49.79 -28.94
CA LEU A 210 -28.64 48.35 -28.79
C LEU A 210 -29.69 48.18 -27.69
N ALA A 211 -30.91 48.65 -28.00
CA ALA A 211 -32.13 48.12 -27.46
C ALA A 211 -31.94 46.61 -27.54
N PHE A 212 -31.83 46.02 -26.35
CA PHE A 212 -31.87 44.59 -26.17
C PHE A 212 -33.30 44.21 -26.58
N ASP A 213 -33.51 44.12 -27.89
CA ASP A 213 -34.73 43.64 -28.50
C ASP A 213 -35.00 42.33 -27.77
N ASP A 214 -36.15 42.31 -27.10
CA ASP A 214 -36.64 41.16 -26.37
C ASP A 214 -36.60 40.02 -27.36
N PHE A 215 -35.54 39.20 -27.27
CA PHE A 215 -35.45 37.97 -28.03
C PHE A 215 -36.53 37.09 -27.41
N GLU A 216 -37.76 37.31 -27.88
CA GLU A 216 -38.90 36.45 -27.70
C GLU A 216 -38.36 35.08 -28.04
N ARG A 217 -38.08 34.31 -26.99
CA ARG A 217 -37.76 32.90 -27.13
C ARG A 217 -39.00 32.30 -27.73
N THR A 218 -39.07 32.29 -29.05
CA THR A 218 -40.07 31.56 -29.80
C THR A 218 -39.96 30.15 -29.24
N LYS A 219 -40.96 29.77 -28.45
CA LYS A 219 -41.14 28.40 -27.97
C LYS A 219 -41.59 27.59 -29.19
N LYS A 220 -40.77 27.54 -30.25
CA LYS A 220 -40.89 26.57 -31.33
C LYS A 220 -40.55 25.24 -30.69
N ARG A 221 -41.59 24.60 -30.16
CA ARG A 221 -41.58 23.22 -29.70
C ARG A 221 -41.07 22.39 -30.88
N ARG A 222 -39.89 21.80 -30.73
CA ARG A 222 -39.41 20.81 -31.71
C ARG A 222 -40.39 19.63 -31.67
N PRO A 223 -40.99 19.22 -32.80
CA PRO A 223 -41.86 18.04 -32.82
C PRO A 223 -41.06 16.82 -32.35
N GLY A 224 -41.54 16.13 -31.31
CA GLY A 224 -40.96 14.86 -30.86
C GLY A 224 -40.12 14.87 -29.58
N VAL A 225 -40.13 15.94 -28.76
CA VAL A 225 -39.42 15.95 -27.46
C VAL A 225 -40.38 16.32 -26.33
N ALA A 226 -40.53 15.44 -25.33
CA ALA A 226 -41.36 15.68 -24.16
C ALA A 226 -40.72 16.72 -23.20
N PRO A 227 -41.52 17.53 -22.48
CA PRO A 227 -41.00 18.45 -21.48
C PRO A 227 -40.25 17.68 -20.36
N GLY A 228 -38.92 17.83 -20.31
CA GLY A 228 -38.04 17.14 -19.34
C GLY A 228 -36.98 16.22 -19.95
N ASP A 229 -37.04 15.98 -21.27
CA ASP A 229 -36.05 15.13 -21.94
C ASP A 229 -34.79 15.92 -22.32
N ARG A 230 -33.70 15.69 -21.59
CA ARG A 230 -32.37 16.30 -21.84
C ARG A 230 -31.57 15.58 -22.92
N SER A 231 -32.11 14.54 -23.56
CA SER A 231 -31.39 13.74 -24.57
C SER A 231 -31.48 14.29 -26.01
N GLY A 232 -32.20 15.40 -26.22
CA GLY A 232 -32.14 16.15 -27.48
C GLY A 232 -32.64 15.40 -28.73
N GLY A 233 -33.52 14.40 -28.56
CA GLY A 233 -34.13 13.67 -29.68
C GLY A 233 -33.21 12.66 -30.37
N PHE A 234 -32.00 12.43 -29.89
CA PHE A 234 -31.11 11.36 -30.37
C PHE A 234 -31.22 10.11 -29.49
N ALA A 235 -32.42 9.57 -29.34
CA ALA A 235 -32.57 8.19 -28.90
C ALA A 235 -32.13 7.29 -30.06
N ARG A 236 -30.93 6.73 -29.94
CA ARG A 236 -30.36 5.77 -30.88
C ARG A 236 -31.34 4.63 -31.10
N LYS A 237 -31.99 4.64 -32.27
CA LYS A 237 -32.71 3.50 -32.84
C LYS A 237 -31.70 2.45 -33.31
N ARG A 238 -31.00 1.80 -32.38
CA ARG A 238 -30.27 0.55 -32.63
C ARG A 238 -30.33 -0.30 -31.37
N GLY A 239 -30.83 -1.52 -31.56
CA GLY A 239 -31.32 -2.39 -30.52
C GLY A 239 -30.31 -2.69 -29.43
N ASN A 240 -30.80 -2.69 -28.19
CA ASN A 240 -30.22 -3.47 -27.12
C ASN A 240 -31.32 -3.86 -26.12
N GLU A 241 -32.10 -4.87 -26.52
CA GLU A 241 -33.13 -5.53 -25.70
C GLU A 241 -32.54 -6.23 -24.46
N LYS A 242 -31.21 -6.21 -24.27
CA LYS A 242 -30.52 -6.73 -23.07
C LYS A 242 -30.34 -5.69 -21.96
N GLY A 243 -30.80 -4.45 -22.14
CA GLY A 243 -30.74 -3.40 -21.11
C GLY A 243 -31.86 -3.44 -20.06
N GLY A 244 -32.99 -4.08 -20.39
CA GLY A 244 -34.20 -4.15 -19.54
C GLY A 244 -33.96 -4.92 -18.24
N LYS A 245 -33.40 -6.14 -18.31
CA LYS A 245 -33.18 -7.01 -17.13
C LYS A 245 -32.27 -6.40 -16.07
N LYS A 246 -31.22 -5.64 -16.48
CA LYS A 246 -30.34 -4.93 -15.54
C LYS A 246 -31.04 -3.75 -14.87
N ARG A 247 -32.00 -3.12 -15.55
CA ARG A 247 -32.80 -2.01 -15.00
C ARG A 247 -33.91 -2.53 -14.10
N GLU A 248 -34.61 -3.58 -14.50
CA GLU A 248 -35.62 -4.29 -13.71
C GLU A 248 -35.02 -4.84 -12.41
N PHE A 249 -33.84 -5.48 -12.46
CA PHE A 249 -33.14 -5.95 -11.27
C PHE A 249 -32.71 -4.79 -10.35
N ARG A 250 -32.27 -3.66 -10.91
CA ARG A 250 -31.92 -2.46 -10.12
C ARG A 250 -33.15 -1.77 -9.55
N ASP A 251 -34.26 -1.75 -10.27
CA ASP A 251 -35.52 -1.18 -9.80
C ASP A 251 -36.17 -2.09 -8.74
N ALA A 252 -36.04 -3.42 -8.84
CA ALA A 252 -36.43 -4.35 -7.78
C ALA A 252 -35.56 -4.17 -6.53
N LYS A 253 -34.24 -4.03 -6.71
CA LYS A 253 -33.29 -3.87 -5.59
C LYS A 253 -33.35 -2.48 -4.93
N PHE A 254 -33.61 -1.41 -5.70
CA PHE A 254 -33.46 -0.02 -5.25
C PHE A 254 -34.72 0.86 -5.42
N GLY A 255 -35.80 0.36 -6.03
CA GLY A 255 -36.97 1.15 -6.42
C GLY A 255 -36.77 1.90 -7.75
N HIS A 256 -37.86 2.21 -8.44
CA HIS A 256 -37.83 2.97 -9.69
C HIS A 256 -37.22 4.36 -9.45
N GLY A 257 -36.10 4.67 -10.13
CA GLY A 257 -35.45 5.99 -10.04
C GLY A 257 -34.02 6.04 -9.48
N GLY A 258 -33.35 4.90 -9.28
CA GLY A 258 -31.93 4.88 -8.86
C GLY A 258 -31.70 5.31 -7.41
N ARG A 259 -30.48 5.03 -6.90
CA ARG A 259 -30.06 5.04 -5.48
C ARG A 259 -30.79 6.06 -4.58
N LYS A 260 -31.91 5.65 -3.99
CA LYS A 260 -32.40 6.19 -2.72
C LYS A 260 -31.51 5.64 -1.62
N GLY A 261 -30.40 6.31 -1.35
CA GLY A 261 -29.49 5.98 -0.27
C GLY A 261 -30.13 6.24 1.09
N MET A 262 -30.99 5.33 1.56
CA MET A 262 -31.50 5.26 2.94
C MET A 262 -32.04 3.84 3.27
N ARG A 263 -31.38 2.75 2.82
CA ARG A 263 -31.79 1.36 3.17
C ARG A 263 -30.97 0.74 4.30
N LYS A 264 -30.29 1.56 5.10
CA LYS A 264 -29.73 1.15 6.39
C LYS A 264 -30.15 2.18 7.43
N GLN A 265 -31.43 2.21 7.74
CA GLN A 265 -31.94 2.82 8.98
C GLN A 265 -32.63 1.72 9.75
N ASN A 266 -32.19 1.51 10.99
CA ASN A 266 -32.83 0.58 11.92
C ASN A 266 -34.23 1.14 12.23
N ILE A 267 -35.26 0.36 11.94
CA ILE A 267 -36.64 0.70 12.31
C ILE A 267 -36.88 0.04 13.68
N ALA A 268 -37.63 0.68 14.57
CA ALA A 268 -37.87 0.20 15.95
C ALA A 268 -38.44 -1.24 16.01
N GLU A 269 -39.08 -1.71 14.93
CA GLU A 269 -39.59 -3.08 14.84
C GLU A 269 -38.50 -4.12 14.57
N THR A 270 -37.35 -3.72 14.00
CA THR A 270 -36.25 -4.64 13.61
C THR A 270 -35.20 -4.85 14.69
N THR A 271 -35.27 -4.15 15.82
CA THR A 271 -34.26 -4.26 16.89
C THR A 271 -34.41 -5.52 17.75
N ASN A 272 -35.52 -6.26 17.65
CA ASN A 272 -35.80 -7.45 18.47
C ASN A 272 -36.20 -8.71 17.65
N ASP A 273 -35.96 -8.75 16.33
CA ASP A 273 -36.31 -9.93 15.52
C ASP A 273 -35.19 -10.99 15.56
N LEU A 274 -35.30 -11.93 16.51
CA LEU A 274 -34.37 -13.06 16.72
C LEU A 274 -34.77 -14.33 15.94
N ARG A 275 -35.75 -14.27 15.04
CA ARG A 275 -36.31 -15.45 14.34
C ARG A 275 -35.33 -16.15 13.39
N GLY A 276 -34.16 -15.55 13.13
CA GLY A 276 -33.09 -16.13 12.31
C GLY A 276 -31.96 -16.80 13.11
N PHE A 277 -32.01 -16.83 14.44
CA PHE A 277 -30.97 -17.46 15.26
C PHE A 277 -31.28 -18.95 15.46
N ASN A 278 -30.66 -19.80 14.64
CA ASN A 278 -30.74 -21.25 14.78
C ASN A 278 -29.70 -21.72 15.82
N ASP A 279 -30.17 -22.02 17.03
CA ASP A 279 -29.36 -22.47 18.17
C ASP A 279 -29.31 -24.02 18.21
N GLY A 280 -28.81 -24.62 17.13
CA GLY A 280 -29.10 -26.02 16.84
C GLY A 280 -27.99 -26.80 16.14
N ASP A 281 -26.75 -26.77 16.64
CA ASP A 281 -25.84 -27.92 16.45
C ASP A 281 -24.65 -27.95 17.44
N MET A 282 -24.89 -28.27 18.71
CA MET A 282 -23.83 -28.73 19.62
C MET A 282 -24.29 -30.04 20.27
N SER A 283 -24.22 -31.12 19.49
CA SER A 283 -24.52 -32.46 19.96
C SER A 283 -23.52 -32.92 21.03
N LYS A 284 -24.08 -33.45 22.12
CA LYS A 284 -23.39 -33.92 23.32
C LYS A 284 -22.49 -35.11 23.00
N ASN A 285 -21.18 -34.96 23.20
CA ASN A 285 -20.22 -36.06 23.14
C ASN A 285 -20.43 -37.01 24.34
N LYS A 286 -21.07 -38.16 24.10
CA LYS A 286 -21.39 -39.18 25.10
C LYS A 286 -20.16 -40.08 25.31
N ARG A 287 -19.44 -39.86 26.41
CA ARG A 287 -18.35 -40.69 26.92
C ARG A 287 -18.78 -42.16 26.98
N ARG A 288 -18.08 -43.06 26.28
CA ARG A 288 -18.19 -44.52 26.44
C ARG A 288 -17.48 -44.93 27.73
N LYS A 289 -18.18 -45.71 28.55
CA LYS A 289 -17.67 -46.49 29.69
C LYS A 289 -18.24 -47.89 29.51
N GLY A 290 -17.40 -48.92 29.63
CA GLY A 290 -17.74 -50.33 29.41
C GLY A 290 -16.86 -50.95 28.34
#